data_AF-A0A972NPT4-F1
#
_entry.id   AF-A0A972NPT4-F1
#
_cell.length_a   1.000
_cell.length_b   1.000
_cell.length_c   1.000
_cell.angle_alpha   90.00
_cell.angle_beta   90.00
_cell.angle_gamma   90.00
#
_symmetry.space_group_name_H-M   'P 1'
#
loop_
_entity.id
_entity.type
_entity.pdbx_description
1 polymer ?
#
loop_
_entity_poly.entity_id
_entity_poly.type
_entity_poly.pdbx_seq_one_letter_code
_entity_poly.pdbx_strand_id
1 'polypeptide(L)'
;MRNVRLELSSPDYPGERLVACRNEALARLRAHKREELLAATERHLEKIKARVDAGKLSGQDAIGVRVGKIINQYKVAKHFDLSIADAALSWARKQDSLASEAALDGLYIVRTSVAATQMDAPECVRNYKSLANVERAFRSLKTIDLKVRPIHHRKADRVRTHIFLCMLAYYVEWHLREAWRELMFADTEQQAKATRDPVAPARRSASAQAKAATHCLSDGTPAHSFATLMAELANLVRNTCRTPNAGPDAPTFEITTNRLARSSAVR
;
A
#
# COMPACT_ATOMS: atom_id res chain seq x y z
N MET A 1 4.83 6.60 22.47
CA MET A 1 5.33 7.82 21.79
C MET A 1 4.53 8.01 20.51
N ARG A 2 3.88 9.16 20.32
CA ARG A 2 3.13 9.46 19.08
C ARG A 2 4.14 9.79 17.97
N ASN A 3 3.96 9.21 16.79
CA ASN A 3 4.84 9.44 15.64
C ASN A 3 4.53 10.72 14.85
N VAL A 4 3.38 11.34 15.11
CA VAL A 4 3.07 12.71 14.66
C VAL A 4 3.76 13.66 15.63
N ARG A 5 4.71 14.45 15.12
CA ARG A 5 5.68 15.16 15.97
C ARG A 5 5.37 16.63 16.17
N LEU A 6 4.96 17.33 15.11
CA LEU A 6 4.79 18.78 15.15
C LEU A 6 3.87 19.25 14.01
N GLU A 7 3.11 20.33 14.25
CA GLU A 7 2.46 21.11 13.20
C GLU A 7 3.27 22.37 12.92
N LEU A 8 3.46 22.68 11.64
CA LEU A 8 4.24 23.81 11.15
C LEU A 8 3.38 24.66 10.21
N SER A 9 3.76 25.92 10.07
CA SER A 9 3.28 26.83 9.02
C SER A 9 4.48 27.28 8.19
N SER A 10 4.30 27.48 6.89
CA SER A 10 5.35 27.99 6.01
C SER A 10 4.83 29.15 5.16
N PRO A 11 5.62 30.22 4.96
CA PRO A 11 5.29 31.28 4.00
C PRO A 11 5.05 30.77 2.57
N ASP A 12 5.70 29.65 2.19
CA ASP A 12 5.51 29.02 0.87
C ASP A 12 4.11 28.42 0.69
N TYR A 13 3.40 28.15 1.80
CA TYR A 13 2.08 27.53 1.83
C TYR A 13 1.14 28.30 2.77
N PRO A 14 0.76 29.54 2.40
CA PRO A 14 -0.05 30.39 3.26
C PRO A 14 -1.44 29.78 3.47
N GLY A 15 -1.89 29.75 4.72
CA GLY A 15 -3.19 29.20 5.11
C GLY A 15 -3.27 27.66 5.13
N GLU A 16 -2.17 26.97 4.81
CA GLU A 16 -2.09 25.51 4.95
C GLU A 16 -1.38 25.10 6.25
N ARG A 17 -1.74 23.93 6.76
CA ARG A 17 -1.08 23.26 7.88
C ARG A 17 -0.14 22.18 7.37
N LEU A 18 1.07 22.15 7.94
CA LEU A 18 2.10 21.15 7.63
C LEU A 18 2.24 20.19 8.81
N VAL A 19 1.75 18.96 8.67
CA VAL A 19 1.83 17.94 9.72
C VAL A 19 3.10 17.10 9.54
N ALA A 20 4.09 17.33 10.39
CA ALA A 20 5.36 16.60 10.36
C ALA A 20 5.25 15.26 11.09
N CYS A 21 5.63 14.20 10.40
CA CYS A 21 5.55 12.83 10.88
C CYS A 21 6.91 12.14 10.80
N ARG A 22 7.22 11.28 11.77
CA ARG A 22 8.42 10.43 11.73
C ARG A 22 8.06 8.96 11.78
N ASN A 23 8.47 8.22 10.75
CA ASN A 23 8.35 6.77 10.70
C ASN A 23 9.71 6.13 10.98
N GLU A 24 9.89 5.58 12.19
CA GLU A 24 11.17 4.97 12.61
C GLU A 24 11.55 3.74 11.77
N ALA A 25 10.57 2.96 11.29
CA ALA A 25 10.85 1.83 10.41
C ALA A 25 11.38 2.29 9.05
N LEU A 26 10.77 3.35 8.49
CA LEU A 26 11.26 3.97 7.26
C LEU A 26 12.63 4.63 7.48
N ALA A 27 12.87 5.22 8.66
CA ALA A 27 14.15 5.82 9.00
C ALA A 27 15.27 4.77 8.96
N ARG A 28 15.07 3.61 9.61
CA ARG A 28 16.01 2.49 9.56
C ARG A 28 16.23 1.97 8.14
N LEU A 29 15.15 1.82 7.36
CA LEU A 29 15.25 1.36 5.97
C LEU A 29 16.07 2.33 5.11
N ARG A 30 15.84 3.64 5.25
CA ARG A 30 16.60 4.67 4.52
C ARG A 30 18.06 4.71 4.94
N ALA A 31 18.34 4.61 6.25
CA ALA A 31 19.70 4.55 6.76
C ALA A 31 20.47 3.35 6.18
N HIS A 32 19.86 2.15 6.22
CA HIS A 32 20.45 0.96 5.62
C HIS A 32 20.66 1.14 4.11
N LYS A 33 19.66 1.66 3.40
CA LYS A 33 19.76 1.86 1.95
C LYS A 33 20.85 2.85 1.58
N ARG A 34 20.98 3.95 2.33
CA ARG A 34 22.04 4.94 2.13
C ARG A 34 23.41 4.30 2.31
N GLU A 35 23.61 3.51 3.36
CA GLU A 35 24.89 2.81 3.58
C GLU A 35 25.20 1.83 2.44
N GLU A 36 24.22 1.04 1.98
CA GLU A 36 24.40 0.14 0.83
C GLU A 36 24.85 0.91 -0.43
N LEU A 37 24.26 2.07 -0.70
CA LEU A 37 24.58 2.88 -1.87
C LEU A 37 25.96 3.54 -1.76
N LEU A 38 26.35 3.99 -0.56
CA LEU A 38 27.69 4.50 -0.29
C LEU A 38 28.74 3.40 -0.51
N ALA A 39 28.57 2.25 0.13
CA ALA A 39 29.47 1.11 0.00
C ALA A 39 29.53 0.56 -1.44
N ALA A 40 28.41 0.58 -2.18
CA ALA A 40 28.42 0.25 -3.61
C ALA A 40 29.26 1.24 -4.42
N THR A 41 29.10 2.54 -4.15
CA THR A 41 29.89 3.60 -4.81
C THR A 41 31.38 3.43 -4.52
N GLU A 42 31.77 3.18 -3.28
CA GLU A 42 33.16 2.98 -2.87
C GLU A 42 33.79 1.76 -3.55
N ARG A 43 33.10 0.61 -3.59
CA ARG A 43 33.57 -0.58 -4.34
C ARG A 43 33.82 -0.30 -5.82
N HIS A 44 33.07 0.63 -6.40
CA HIS A 44 33.28 1.05 -7.78
C HIS A 44 34.45 2.04 -7.92
N LEU A 45 34.62 2.97 -6.97
CA LEU A 45 35.78 3.86 -6.91
C LEU A 45 37.08 3.11 -6.67
N GLU A 46 37.08 2.08 -5.82
CA GLU A 46 38.22 1.19 -5.59
C GLU A 46 38.72 0.53 -6.87
N LYS A 47 37.81 0.11 -7.76
CA LYS A 47 38.18 -0.45 -9.06
C LYS A 47 38.86 0.58 -9.97
N ILE A 48 38.45 1.85 -9.90
CA ILE A 48 39.14 2.94 -10.61
C ILE A 48 40.51 3.17 -9.97
N LYS A 49 40.56 3.28 -8.64
CA LYS A 49 41.79 3.50 -7.88
C LYS A 49 42.83 2.43 -8.18
N ALA A 50 42.45 1.16 -8.19
CA ALA A 50 43.36 0.06 -8.54
C ALA A 50 43.96 0.20 -9.95
N ARG A 51 43.23 0.80 -10.91
CA ARG A 51 43.76 1.07 -12.25
C ARG A 51 44.71 2.27 -12.26
N VAL A 52 44.42 3.30 -11.46
CA VAL A 52 45.28 4.47 -11.28
C VAL A 52 46.59 4.07 -10.61
N ASP A 53 46.51 3.34 -9.50
CA ASP A 53 47.66 2.85 -8.74
C ASP A 53 48.54 1.89 -9.57
N ALA A 54 47.94 1.14 -10.51
CA ALA A 54 48.67 0.29 -11.46
C ALA A 54 49.22 1.04 -12.70
N GLY A 55 49.07 2.37 -12.78
CA GLY A 55 49.50 3.18 -13.94
C GLY A 55 48.71 2.96 -15.23
N LYS A 56 47.59 2.21 -15.18
CA LYS A 56 46.73 1.89 -16.35
C LYS A 56 45.67 2.97 -16.65
N LEU A 57 45.57 3.97 -15.79
CA LEU A 57 44.71 5.13 -15.94
C LEU A 57 45.41 6.33 -15.30
N SER A 58 45.72 7.35 -16.09
CA SER A 58 46.42 8.56 -15.66
C SER A 58 45.82 9.80 -16.32
N GLY A 59 46.15 10.96 -15.78
CA GLY A 59 45.61 12.25 -16.17
C GLY A 59 44.32 12.57 -15.43
N GLN A 60 44.29 13.74 -14.80
CA GLN A 60 43.17 14.20 -13.99
C GLN A 60 41.82 14.11 -14.74
N ASP A 61 41.79 14.51 -16.01
CA ASP A 61 40.57 14.49 -16.84
C ASP A 61 40.05 13.06 -17.10
N ALA A 62 40.94 12.14 -17.45
CA ALA A 62 40.56 10.77 -17.77
C ALA A 62 40.04 10.03 -16.52
N ILE A 63 40.65 10.29 -15.36
CA ILE A 63 40.19 9.78 -14.07
C ILE A 63 38.83 10.41 -13.72
N GLY A 64 38.71 11.74 -13.87
CA GLY A 64 37.49 12.51 -13.62
C GLY A 64 36.29 12.00 -14.40
N VAL A 65 36.43 11.74 -15.70
CA VAL A 65 35.35 11.20 -16.54
C VAL A 65 34.86 9.83 -16.05
N ARG A 66 35.77 8.98 -15.56
CA ARG A 66 35.42 7.65 -15.04
C ARG A 66 34.74 7.74 -13.67
N VAL A 67 35.28 8.56 -12.78
CA VAL A 67 34.71 8.81 -11.45
C VAL A 67 33.32 9.43 -11.56
N GLY A 68 33.14 10.42 -12.44
CA GLY A 68 31.87 11.11 -12.69
C GLY A 68 30.75 10.18 -13.14
N LYS A 69 31.05 9.16 -13.95
CA LYS A 69 30.08 8.12 -14.36
C LYS A 69 29.57 7.29 -13.20
N ILE A 70 30.45 6.97 -12.24
CA ILE A 70 30.13 6.12 -11.09
C ILE A 70 29.41 6.91 -10.00
N ILE A 71 29.93 8.09 -9.67
CA ILE A 71 29.44 8.83 -8.50
C ILE A 71 28.00 9.34 -8.66
N ASN A 72 27.57 9.58 -9.90
CA ASN A 72 26.20 9.99 -10.22
C ASN A 72 25.22 8.82 -10.34
N GLN A 73 25.69 7.57 -10.43
CA GLN A 73 24.84 6.40 -10.66
C GLN A 73 23.83 6.20 -9.52
N TYR A 74 24.27 6.38 -8.28
CA TYR A 74 23.47 6.12 -7.08
C TYR A 74 22.94 7.38 -6.39
N LYS A 75 23.14 8.57 -6.98
CA LYS A 75 22.72 9.88 -6.44
C LYS A 75 23.26 10.21 -5.03
N VAL A 76 24.38 9.60 -4.64
CA VAL A 76 25.07 9.84 -3.34
C VAL A 76 26.29 10.74 -3.45
N ALA A 77 26.53 11.35 -4.61
CA ALA A 77 27.69 12.20 -4.88
C ALA A 77 27.91 13.32 -3.84
N LYS A 78 26.81 13.92 -3.35
CA LYS A 78 26.81 14.96 -2.30
C LYS A 78 27.42 14.52 -0.96
N HIS A 79 27.64 13.22 -0.75
CA HIS A 79 28.23 12.65 0.45
C HIS A 79 29.71 12.32 0.31
N PHE A 80 30.31 12.57 -0.85
CA PHE A 80 31.73 12.32 -1.06
C PHE A 80 32.47 13.65 -1.25
N ASP A 81 33.67 13.67 -0.70
CA ASP A 81 34.73 14.57 -1.10
C ASP A 81 35.72 13.77 -1.96
N LEU A 82 36.03 14.27 -3.15
CA LEU A 82 36.87 13.57 -4.12
C LEU A 82 38.12 14.38 -4.36
N SER A 83 39.28 13.73 -4.25
CA SER A 83 40.55 14.30 -4.67
C SER A 83 41.10 13.48 -5.84
N ILE A 84 41.25 14.15 -6.98
CA ILE A 84 41.70 13.56 -8.24
C ILE A 84 42.93 14.35 -8.68
N ALA A 85 44.07 13.66 -8.74
CA ALA A 85 45.32 14.17 -9.31
C ALA A 85 45.75 13.30 -10.51
N ASP A 86 46.84 13.66 -11.18
CA ASP A 86 47.25 13.00 -12.43
C ASP A 86 47.56 11.50 -12.29
N ALA A 87 47.99 11.06 -11.12
CA ALA A 87 48.30 9.66 -10.83
C ALA A 87 47.76 9.20 -9.46
N ALA A 88 46.77 9.92 -8.90
CA ALA A 88 46.19 9.57 -7.61
C ALA A 88 44.69 9.84 -7.58
N LEU A 89 43.98 8.92 -6.93
CA LEU A 89 42.56 9.05 -6.62
C LEU A 89 42.36 8.72 -5.14
N SER A 90 41.74 9.63 -4.40
CA SER A 90 41.28 9.41 -3.03
C SER A 90 39.90 10.03 -2.81
N TRP A 91 39.21 9.56 -1.78
CA TRP A 91 37.90 10.08 -1.41
C TRP A 91 37.69 9.99 0.10
N ALA A 92 36.78 10.82 0.59
CA ALA A 92 36.29 10.78 1.97
C ALA A 92 34.77 10.93 1.99
N ARG A 93 34.11 10.34 2.99
CA ARG A 93 32.69 10.59 3.24
C ARG A 93 32.53 11.93 3.97
N LYS A 94 31.65 12.80 3.48
CA LYS A 94 31.27 14.07 4.12
C LYS A 94 30.32 13.79 5.27
N GLN A 95 30.87 13.68 6.47
CA GLN A 95 30.10 13.28 7.66
C GLN A 95 28.96 14.26 7.99
N ASP A 96 29.16 15.56 7.82
CA ASP A 96 28.11 16.55 8.07
C ASP A 96 26.93 16.43 7.09
N SER A 97 27.23 16.15 5.83
CA SER A 97 26.24 15.89 4.77
C SER A 97 25.43 14.63 5.08
N LEU A 98 26.12 13.57 5.54
CA LEU A 98 25.47 12.32 5.97
C LEU A 98 24.63 12.50 7.23
N ALA A 99 25.12 13.24 8.23
CA ALA A 99 24.41 13.52 9.46
C ALA A 99 23.14 14.34 9.19
N SER A 100 23.23 15.36 8.34
CA SER A 100 22.09 16.20 7.94
C SER A 100 21.01 15.40 7.23
N GLU A 101 21.39 14.50 6.30
CA GLU A 101 20.43 13.62 5.63
C GLU A 101 19.86 12.56 6.56
N ALA A 102 20.67 11.99 7.44
CA ALA A 102 20.24 11.03 8.45
C ALA A 102 19.24 11.64 9.43
N ALA A 103 19.36 12.92 9.77
CA ALA A 103 18.39 13.63 10.60
C ALA A 103 16.99 13.69 9.97
N LEU A 104 16.92 13.63 8.63
CA LEU A 104 15.68 13.64 7.85
C LEU A 104 15.11 12.24 7.56
N ASP A 105 15.80 11.19 7.98
CA ASP A 105 15.35 9.82 7.75
C ASP A 105 14.00 9.54 8.41
N GLY A 106 13.08 9.00 7.61
CA GLY A 106 11.72 8.69 8.05
C GLY A 106 10.83 9.91 8.27
N LEU A 107 11.32 11.14 8.09
CA LEU A 107 10.49 12.35 8.11
C LEU A 107 9.72 12.50 6.81
N TYR A 108 8.45 12.88 6.94
CA TYR A 108 7.58 13.30 5.85
C TYR A 108 6.57 14.32 6.37
N ILE A 109 6.03 15.14 5.46
CA ILE A 109 5.08 16.19 5.76
C ILE A 109 3.78 15.90 5.03
N VAL A 110 2.66 15.94 5.75
CA VAL A 110 1.32 15.95 5.16
C VAL A 110 0.83 17.39 5.12
N ARG A 111 0.51 17.89 3.92
CA ARG A 111 -0.10 19.20 3.71
C ARG A 111 -1.62 19.10 3.74
N THR A 112 -2.25 20.05 4.42
CA THR A 112 -3.72 20.15 4.46
C THR A 112 -4.18 21.60 4.57
N SER A 113 -5.24 21.95 3.85
CA SER A 113 -5.97 23.22 4.00
C SER A 113 -7.11 23.12 5.01
N VAL A 114 -7.36 21.94 5.59
CA VAL A 114 -8.43 21.74 6.57
C VAL A 114 -8.02 22.28 7.93
N ALA A 115 -8.90 23.07 8.56
CA ALA A 115 -8.65 23.67 9.86
C ALA A 115 -8.49 22.63 10.98
N ALA A 116 -7.69 22.95 12.00
CA ALA A 116 -7.43 22.07 13.14
C ALA A 116 -8.69 21.76 13.96
N THR A 117 -9.67 22.68 13.96
CA THR A 117 -10.97 22.49 14.61
C THR A 117 -11.83 21.43 13.94
N GLN A 118 -11.61 21.17 12.65
CA GLN A 118 -12.33 20.16 11.88
C GLN A 118 -11.58 18.82 11.80
N MET A 119 -10.25 18.86 11.77
CA MET A 119 -9.43 17.66 11.64
C MET A 119 -8.09 17.84 12.36
N ASP A 120 -7.87 17.05 13.41
CA ASP A 120 -6.63 17.08 14.15
C ASP A 120 -5.46 16.47 13.34
N ALA A 121 -4.22 16.70 13.78
CA ALA A 121 -3.04 16.21 13.08
C ALA A 121 -3.03 14.68 12.88
N PRO A 122 -3.26 13.85 13.92
CA PRO A 122 -3.37 12.40 13.76
C PRO A 122 -4.45 11.97 12.76
N GLU A 123 -5.63 12.59 12.78
CA GLU A 123 -6.73 12.31 11.87
C GLU A 123 -6.39 12.69 10.43
N CYS A 124 -5.74 13.84 10.23
CA CYS A 124 -5.21 14.24 8.93
C CYS A 124 -4.29 13.16 8.34
N VAL A 125 -3.38 12.60 9.15
CA VAL A 125 -2.46 11.56 8.69
C VAL A 125 -3.19 10.23 8.46
N ARG A 126 -4.18 9.87 9.29
CA ARG A 126 -5.04 8.69 9.07
C ARG A 126 -5.77 8.79 7.74
N ASN A 127 -6.38 9.94 7.46
CA ASN A 127 -7.11 10.22 6.22
C ASN A 127 -6.18 10.22 5.02
N TYR A 128 -5.02 10.87 5.11
CA TYR A 128 -4.02 10.81 4.05
C TYR A 128 -3.60 9.36 3.72
N LYS A 129 -3.39 8.52 4.75
CA LYS A 129 -3.05 7.10 4.54
C LYS A 129 -4.22 6.26 4.02
N SER A 130 -5.45 6.68 4.24
CA SER A 130 -6.63 5.96 3.74
C SER A 130 -6.77 6.07 2.21
N LEU A 131 -6.08 7.02 1.55
CA LEU A 131 -5.97 7.05 0.08
C LEU A 131 -5.44 5.75 -0.51
N ALA A 132 -4.60 5.01 0.22
CA ALA A 132 -4.14 3.68 -0.22
C ALA A 132 -5.30 2.67 -0.38
N ASN A 133 -6.45 2.89 0.28
CA ASN A 133 -7.65 2.09 0.06
C ASN A 133 -8.27 2.36 -1.31
N VAL A 134 -8.19 3.61 -1.80
CA VAL A 134 -8.64 4.00 -3.13
C VAL A 134 -7.76 3.33 -4.19
N GLU A 135 -6.44 3.34 -4.01
CA GLU A 135 -5.52 2.61 -4.90
C GLU A 135 -5.81 1.10 -4.91
N ARG A 136 -6.07 0.52 -3.75
CA ARG A 136 -6.47 -0.89 -3.62
C ARG A 136 -7.80 -1.15 -4.33
N ALA A 137 -8.78 -0.27 -4.19
CA ALA A 137 -10.06 -0.34 -4.89
C ALA A 137 -9.86 -0.37 -6.41
N PHE A 138 -9.07 0.57 -6.94
CA PHE A 138 -8.72 0.61 -8.35
C PHE A 138 -7.97 -0.64 -8.82
N ARG A 139 -7.15 -1.26 -7.97
CA ARG A 139 -6.48 -2.53 -8.28
C ARG A 139 -7.47 -3.70 -8.31
N SER A 140 -8.32 -3.84 -7.28
CA SER A 140 -9.35 -4.89 -7.24
C SER A 140 -10.26 -4.85 -8.46
N LEU A 141 -10.73 -3.64 -8.82
CA LEU A 141 -11.46 -3.35 -10.05
C LEU A 141 -10.72 -3.88 -11.28
N LYS A 142 -9.44 -3.53 -11.43
CA LYS A 142 -8.67 -3.87 -12.64
C LYS A 142 -8.35 -5.35 -12.77
N THR A 143 -8.00 -6.03 -11.68
CA THR A 143 -7.29 -7.32 -11.78
C THR A 143 -7.91 -8.50 -11.03
N ILE A 144 -8.62 -8.29 -9.92
CA ILE A 144 -8.90 -9.40 -8.99
C ILE A 144 -10.37 -9.84 -9.08
N ASP A 145 -11.30 -8.93 -8.84
CA ASP A 145 -12.70 -9.29 -8.61
C ASP A 145 -13.59 -8.94 -9.82
N LEU A 146 -13.34 -7.77 -10.44
CA LEU A 146 -14.24 -7.23 -11.47
C LEU A 146 -13.70 -7.27 -12.90
N LYS A 147 -12.42 -7.66 -13.08
CA LYS A 147 -11.73 -7.88 -14.37
C LYS A 147 -11.98 -6.78 -15.42
N VAL A 148 -11.70 -5.52 -15.07
CA VAL A 148 -11.84 -4.36 -15.98
C VAL A 148 -10.87 -4.39 -17.19
N ARG A 149 -10.00 -5.40 -17.37
CA ARG A 149 -9.22 -5.52 -18.62
C ARG A 149 -9.02 -6.94 -19.20
N PRO A 150 -8.94 -7.05 -20.55
CA PRO A 150 -9.16 -6.01 -21.56
C PRO A 150 -10.36 -6.28 -22.50
N ILE A 151 -11.44 -5.52 -22.32
CA ILE A 151 -12.44 -5.27 -23.37
C ILE A 151 -12.04 -3.97 -24.09
N HIS A 152 -11.65 -4.07 -25.36
CA HIS A 152 -11.15 -2.93 -26.13
C HIS A 152 -12.30 -2.11 -26.74
N HIS A 153 -12.85 -1.17 -25.97
CA HIS A 153 -13.85 -0.23 -26.49
C HIS A 153 -13.21 0.79 -27.44
N ARG A 154 -13.81 0.97 -28.63
CA ARG A 154 -13.33 1.92 -29.66
C ARG A 154 -14.12 3.25 -29.71
N LYS A 155 -15.28 3.32 -29.06
CA LYS A 155 -16.13 4.52 -28.99
C LYS A 155 -16.07 5.13 -27.60
N ALA A 156 -15.95 6.46 -27.50
CA ALA A 156 -15.84 7.18 -26.22
C ALA A 156 -16.98 6.86 -25.25
N ASP A 157 -18.22 6.81 -25.71
CA ASP A 157 -19.37 6.55 -24.83
C ASP A 157 -19.38 5.13 -24.27
N ARG A 158 -18.87 4.15 -25.03
CA ARG A 158 -18.72 2.77 -24.54
C ARG A 158 -17.64 2.69 -23.45
N VAL A 159 -16.56 3.45 -23.59
CA VAL A 159 -15.52 3.57 -22.55
C VAL A 159 -16.13 4.16 -21.28
N ARG A 160 -16.85 5.28 -21.37
CA ARG A 160 -17.51 5.94 -20.22
C ARG A 160 -18.50 5.01 -19.54
N THR A 161 -19.36 4.35 -20.31
CA THR A 161 -20.38 3.42 -19.79
C THR A 161 -19.74 2.23 -19.08
N HIS A 162 -18.70 1.64 -19.65
CA HIS A 162 -17.99 0.52 -19.01
C HIS A 162 -17.37 0.94 -17.68
N ILE A 163 -16.66 2.07 -17.63
CA ILE A 163 -16.08 2.59 -16.38
C ILE A 163 -17.17 2.82 -15.33
N PHE A 164 -18.32 3.38 -15.73
CA PHE A 164 -19.45 3.61 -14.84
C PHE A 164 -20.00 2.30 -14.25
N LEU A 165 -20.25 1.28 -15.08
CA LEU A 165 -20.70 -0.03 -14.62
C LEU A 165 -19.69 -0.67 -13.66
N CYS A 166 -18.40 -0.52 -13.94
CA CYS A 166 -17.35 -1.03 -13.07
C CYS A 166 -17.34 -0.33 -11.71
N MET A 167 -17.52 0.99 -11.68
CA MET A 167 -17.67 1.74 -10.42
C MET A 167 -18.90 1.28 -9.63
N LEU A 168 -20.04 1.06 -10.28
CA LEU A 168 -21.26 0.55 -9.63
C LEU A 168 -21.07 -0.84 -9.04
N ALA A 169 -20.49 -1.76 -9.80
CA ALA A 169 -20.29 -3.12 -9.31
C ALA A 169 -19.27 -3.17 -8.16
N TYR A 170 -18.23 -2.33 -8.18
CA TYR A 170 -17.34 -2.16 -7.02
C TYR A 170 -18.08 -1.57 -5.81
N TYR A 171 -18.98 -0.61 -6.01
CA TYR A 171 -19.78 -0.07 -4.93
C TYR A 171 -20.64 -1.14 -4.25
N VAL A 172 -21.29 -2.01 -5.04
CA VAL A 172 -22.03 -3.17 -4.53
C VAL A 172 -21.10 -4.13 -3.80
N GLU A 173 -19.97 -4.50 -4.40
CA GLU A 173 -18.98 -5.38 -3.79
C GLU A 173 -18.47 -4.85 -2.45
N TRP A 174 -18.22 -3.54 -2.35
CA TRP A 174 -17.81 -2.89 -1.11
C TRP A 174 -18.84 -3.07 0.00
N HIS A 175 -20.12 -2.82 -0.29
CA HIS A 175 -21.21 -3.04 0.67
C HIS A 175 -21.34 -4.50 1.09
N LEU A 176 -21.22 -5.43 0.15
CA LEU A 176 -21.24 -6.87 0.45
C LEU A 176 -20.08 -7.27 1.36
N ARG A 177 -18.88 -6.76 1.10
CA ARG A 177 -17.71 -7.00 1.96
C ARG A 177 -17.88 -6.43 3.36
N GLU A 178 -18.58 -5.31 3.50
CA GLU A 178 -18.89 -4.74 4.81
C GLU A 178 -19.92 -5.60 5.55
N ALA A 179 -21.02 -5.96 4.88
CA ALA A 179 -22.08 -6.79 5.44
C ALA A 179 -21.60 -8.19 5.84
N TRP A 180 -20.64 -8.76 5.08
CA TRP A 180 -20.12 -10.11 5.32
C TRP A 180 -18.76 -10.14 6.00
N ARG A 181 -18.30 -9.02 6.56
CA ARG A 181 -16.99 -8.88 7.17
C ARG A 181 -16.67 -9.99 8.18
N GLU A 182 -17.66 -10.39 8.99
CA GLU A 182 -17.50 -11.41 10.02
C GLU A 182 -17.18 -12.79 9.44
N LEU A 183 -17.80 -13.14 8.31
CA LEU A 183 -17.61 -14.40 7.59
C LEU A 183 -16.31 -14.44 6.78
N MET A 184 -15.71 -13.28 6.55
CA MET A 184 -14.56 -13.15 5.68
C MET A 184 -13.23 -13.12 6.44
N PHE A 185 -12.11 -13.27 5.73
CA PHE A 185 -10.76 -12.91 6.19
C PHE A 185 -10.57 -11.39 6.35
N ALA A 186 -11.47 -10.78 7.12
CA ALA A 186 -11.45 -9.38 7.50
C ALA A 186 -11.39 -9.28 9.02
N ASP A 187 -10.65 -8.28 9.47
CA ASP A 187 -10.63 -7.88 10.87
C ASP A 187 -11.96 -7.18 11.18
N THR A 188 -12.66 -7.61 12.23
CA THR A 188 -13.95 -7.05 12.66
C THR A 188 -13.77 -5.92 13.66
N GLU A 189 -12.63 -5.87 14.35
CA GLU A 189 -12.30 -4.85 15.37
C GLU A 189 -11.83 -3.54 14.71
N GLN A 190 -12.75 -2.86 14.00
CA GLN A 190 -12.44 -1.66 13.24
C GLN A 190 -12.21 -0.42 14.10
N GLN A 191 -12.73 -0.39 15.32
CA GLN A 191 -12.66 0.75 16.24
C GLN A 191 -11.20 1.14 16.52
N ALA A 192 -10.30 0.17 16.59
CA ALA A 192 -8.87 0.41 16.77
C ALA A 192 -8.25 1.25 15.64
N LYS A 193 -8.83 1.27 14.43
CA LYS A 193 -8.34 2.11 13.32
C LYS A 193 -8.52 3.60 13.57
N ALA A 194 -9.55 3.99 14.32
CA ALA A 194 -9.85 5.39 14.62
C ALA A 194 -8.83 5.99 15.59
N THR A 195 -8.36 5.21 16.56
CA THR A 195 -7.52 5.70 17.66
C THR A 195 -6.05 5.31 17.55
N ARG A 196 -5.69 4.31 16.73
CA ARG A 196 -4.29 3.90 16.57
C ARG A 196 -3.42 5.02 16.02
N ASP A 197 -2.13 4.96 16.36
CA ASP A 197 -1.12 5.81 15.77
C ASP A 197 -1.12 5.62 14.24
N PRO A 198 -1.37 6.70 13.45
CA PRO A 198 -1.47 6.58 12.00
C PRO A 198 -0.15 6.17 11.34
N VAL A 199 0.99 6.47 11.95
CA VAL A 199 2.31 6.27 11.36
C VAL A 199 2.85 4.87 11.66
N ALA A 200 2.57 4.36 12.86
CA ALA A 200 3.02 3.05 13.31
C ALA A 200 2.52 1.91 12.40
N PRO A 201 3.25 0.78 12.31
CA PRO A 201 2.78 -0.40 11.61
C PRO A 201 1.41 -0.85 12.12
N ALA A 202 0.49 -1.12 11.20
CA ALA A 202 -0.84 -1.63 11.53
C ALA A 202 -0.72 -3.03 12.16
N ARG A 203 -1.31 -3.20 13.35
CA ARG A 203 -1.46 -4.50 14.00
C ARG A 203 -2.86 -5.04 13.73
N ARG A 204 -2.96 -6.33 13.42
CA ARG A 204 -4.22 -7.07 13.33
C ARG A 204 -4.69 -7.40 14.75
N SER A 205 -5.99 -7.49 14.96
CA SER A 205 -6.55 -8.00 16.22
C SER A 205 -6.17 -9.47 16.46
N ALA A 206 -6.31 -9.91 17.71
CA ALA A 206 -6.07 -11.31 18.07
C ALA A 206 -7.05 -12.24 17.34
N SER A 207 -8.32 -11.82 17.21
CA SER A 207 -9.36 -12.54 16.48
C SER A 207 -8.99 -12.68 14.99
N ALA A 208 -8.51 -11.62 14.35
CA ALA A 208 -8.06 -11.67 12.96
C ALA A 208 -6.79 -12.52 12.76
N GLN A 209 -5.89 -12.55 13.74
CA GLN A 209 -4.72 -13.43 13.72
C GLN A 209 -5.13 -14.90 13.86
N ALA A 210 -6.02 -15.23 14.79
CA ALA A 210 -6.56 -16.57 14.97
C ALA A 210 -7.26 -17.04 13.69
N LYS A 211 -8.16 -16.23 13.13
CA LYS A 211 -8.86 -16.50 11.86
C LYS A 211 -7.88 -16.77 10.71
N ALA A 212 -6.80 -15.99 10.61
CA ALA A 212 -5.79 -16.18 9.57
C ALA A 212 -4.93 -17.44 9.78
N ALA A 213 -4.74 -17.88 11.02
CA ALA A 213 -3.96 -19.08 11.34
C ALA A 213 -4.78 -20.37 11.18
N THR A 214 -6.05 -20.36 11.60
CA THR A 214 -6.91 -21.54 11.58
C THR A 214 -7.71 -21.69 10.29
N HIS A 215 -7.86 -20.59 9.52
CA HIS A 215 -8.81 -20.51 8.42
C HIS A 215 -10.27 -20.75 8.82
N CYS A 216 -10.60 -20.62 10.11
CA CYS A 216 -11.94 -20.81 10.64
C CYS A 216 -12.43 -19.59 11.44
N LEU A 217 -13.75 -19.45 11.54
CA LEU A 217 -14.45 -18.58 12.46
C LEU A 217 -14.46 -19.18 13.88
N SER A 218 -14.95 -18.42 14.86
CA SER A 218 -15.00 -18.85 16.26
C SER A 218 -15.94 -20.03 16.53
N ASP A 219 -16.92 -20.25 15.65
CA ASP A 219 -17.85 -21.38 15.70
C ASP A 219 -17.32 -22.63 14.98
N GLY A 220 -16.07 -22.58 14.47
CA GLY A 220 -15.43 -23.68 13.73
C GLY A 220 -15.77 -23.74 12.24
N THR A 221 -16.68 -22.90 11.75
CA THR A 221 -16.98 -22.83 10.31
C THR A 221 -15.83 -22.19 9.53
N PRO A 222 -15.67 -22.48 8.22
CA PRO A 222 -14.59 -21.89 7.42
C PRO A 222 -14.72 -20.37 7.31
N ALA A 223 -13.59 -19.66 7.39
CA ALA A 223 -13.50 -18.26 7.01
C ALA A 223 -13.35 -18.15 5.48
N HIS A 224 -14.01 -17.17 4.87
CA HIS A 224 -14.05 -17.05 3.41
C HIS A 224 -13.27 -15.84 2.86
N SER A 225 -12.78 -15.98 1.63
CA SER A 225 -12.51 -14.82 0.76
C SER A 225 -13.84 -14.35 0.13
N PHE A 226 -13.86 -13.18 -0.50
CA PHE A 226 -15.07 -12.73 -1.20
C PHE A 226 -15.50 -13.72 -2.28
N ALA A 227 -14.54 -14.21 -3.07
CA ALA A 227 -14.80 -15.18 -4.13
C ALA A 227 -15.33 -16.52 -3.60
N THR A 228 -14.75 -17.06 -2.52
CA THR A 228 -15.21 -18.34 -1.95
C THR A 228 -16.55 -18.20 -1.23
N LEU A 229 -16.84 -17.04 -0.64
CA LEU A 229 -18.16 -16.77 -0.06
C LEU A 229 -19.22 -16.64 -1.16
N MET A 230 -18.93 -15.92 -2.24
CA MET A 230 -19.82 -15.83 -3.40
C MET A 230 -20.09 -17.20 -4.02
N ALA A 231 -19.07 -18.06 -4.12
CA ALA A 231 -19.22 -19.43 -4.61
C ALA A 231 -20.11 -20.28 -3.70
N GLU A 232 -19.97 -20.15 -2.38
CA GLU A 232 -20.81 -20.84 -1.40
C GLU A 232 -22.27 -20.36 -1.49
N LEU A 233 -22.48 -19.04 -1.49
CA LEU A 233 -23.80 -18.42 -1.59
C LEU A 233 -24.47 -18.71 -2.93
N ALA A 234 -23.73 -18.87 -4.01
CA ALA A 234 -24.27 -19.27 -5.31
C ALA A 234 -24.91 -20.68 -5.30
N ASN A 235 -24.62 -21.49 -4.28
CA ASN A 235 -25.27 -22.79 -4.07
C ASN A 235 -26.55 -22.70 -3.22
N LEU A 236 -26.88 -21.52 -2.70
CA LEU A 236 -28.06 -21.25 -1.88
C LEU A 236 -29.08 -20.46 -2.69
N VAL A 237 -30.31 -20.95 -2.76
CA VAL A 237 -31.42 -20.25 -3.40
C VAL A 237 -32.61 -20.24 -2.46
N ARG A 238 -33.15 -19.05 -2.17
CA ARG A 238 -34.41 -18.88 -1.46
C ARG A 238 -35.52 -18.68 -2.48
N ASN A 239 -36.37 -19.69 -2.63
CA ASN A 239 -37.49 -19.70 -3.57
C ASN A 239 -38.77 -19.30 -2.84
N THR A 240 -39.53 -18.38 -3.41
CA THR A 240 -40.92 -18.15 -2.99
C THR A 240 -41.81 -19.06 -3.83
N CYS A 241 -42.37 -20.08 -3.19
CA CYS A 241 -43.17 -21.11 -3.83
C CYS A 241 -44.67 -20.85 -3.66
N ARG A 242 -45.44 -21.31 -4.64
CA ARG A 242 -46.90 -21.31 -4.65
C ARG A 242 -47.40 -22.66 -5.14
N THR A 243 -48.56 -23.08 -4.67
CA THR A 243 -49.22 -24.29 -5.16
C THR A 243 -49.56 -24.16 -6.66
N PRO A 244 -49.33 -25.21 -7.47
CA PRO A 244 -49.69 -25.19 -8.88
C PRO A 244 -51.17 -24.87 -9.09
N ASN A 245 -51.49 -24.07 -10.11
CA ASN A 245 -52.85 -23.64 -10.47
C ASN A 245 -53.59 -22.79 -9.42
N ALA A 246 -52.90 -22.27 -8.40
CA ALA A 246 -53.52 -21.41 -7.41
C ALA A 246 -53.68 -19.96 -7.93
N GLY A 247 -54.82 -19.32 -7.62
CA GLY A 247 -55.14 -17.95 -8.03
C GLY A 247 -54.16 -16.90 -7.49
N PRO A 248 -54.21 -15.64 -7.98
CA PRO A 248 -53.27 -14.56 -7.65
C PRO A 248 -53.13 -14.28 -6.13
N ASP A 249 -54.18 -14.50 -5.36
CA ASP A 249 -54.22 -14.25 -3.90
C ASP A 249 -53.83 -15.47 -3.05
N ALA A 250 -53.40 -16.56 -3.68
CA ALA A 250 -53.02 -17.77 -2.94
C ALA A 250 -51.77 -17.54 -2.07
N PRO A 251 -51.74 -18.14 -0.87
CA PRO A 251 -50.60 -18.00 0.04
C PRO A 251 -49.32 -18.55 -0.59
N THR A 252 -48.22 -17.86 -0.34
CA THR A 252 -46.87 -18.27 -0.72
C THR A 252 -46.08 -18.75 0.49
N PHE A 253 -45.08 -19.59 0.27
CA PHE A 253 -44.14 -20.00 1.31
C PHE A 253 -42.71 -19.96 0.78
N GLU A 254 -41.72 -19.80 1.66
CA GLU A 254 -40.31 -19.75 1.27
C GLU A 254 -39.64 -21.12 1.44
N ILE A 255 -38.85 -21.54 0.46
CA ILE A 255 -37.99 -22.73 0.53
C ILE A 255 -36.55 -22.30 0.24
N THR A 256 -35.65 -22.51 1.20
CA THR A 256 -34.20 -22.36 0.99
C THR A 256 -33.60 -23.69 0.57
N THR A 257 -33.10 -23.79 -0.66
CA THR A 257 -32.43 -24.98 -1.18
C THR A 257 -30.91 -24.80 -1.19
N ASN A 258 -30.19 -25.81 -0.68
CA ASN A 258 -28.74 -25.93 -0.84
C ASN A 258 -28.43 -26.99 -1.91
N ARG A 259 -27.61 -26.65 -2.90
CA ARG A 259 -27.23 -27.55 -4.01
C ARG A 259 -26.52 -28.84 -3.54
N LEU A 260 -25.90 -28.83 -2.35
CA LEU A 260 -25.22 -29.99 -1.74
C LEU A 260 -26.17 -31.01 -1.09
N ALA A 261 -27.45 -30.68 -0.86
CA ALA A 261 -28.40 -31.57 -0.20
C ALA A 261 -29.01 -32.66 -1.11
N ARG A 262 -28.55 -32.80 -2.36
CA ARG A 262 -29.11 -33.77 -3.33
C ARG A 262 -28.52 -35.18 -3.29
N SER A 263 -27.69 -35.54 -2.30
CA SER A 263 -27.09 -36.88 -2.19
C SER A 263 -27.71 -37.80 -1.13
N SER A 264 -28.77 -37.39 -0.40
CA SER A 264 -29.39 -38.24 0.64
C SER A 264 -30.81 -38.72 0.34
N ALA A 265 -31.33 -38.50 -0.87
CA ALA A 265 -32.67 -38.96 -1.26
C ALA A 265 -32.64 -39.93 -2.46
N VAL A 266 -31.91 -41.03 -2.30
CA VAL A 266 -32.22 -42.32 -2.95
C VAL A 266 -31.93 -43.42 -1.92
N ARG A 267 -32.95 -43.81 -1.18
CA ARG A 267 -33.14 -45.17 -0.66
C ARG A 267 -34.55 -45.58 -1.03
#